data_AF-A0A0V0QKR1-F1
#
_entry.id   AF-A0A0V0QKR1-F1
#
_cell.length_a   1.000
_cell.length_b   1.000
_cell.length_c   1.000
_cell.angle_alpha   90.00
_cell.angle_beta   90.00
_cell.angle_gamma   90.00
#
_symmetry.space_group_name_H-M   'P 1'
#
loop_
_entity.id
_entity.type
_entity.pdbx_description
1 polymer ?
#
loop_
_entity_poly.entity_id
_entity_poly.type
_entity_poly.pdbx_seq_one_letter_code
_entity_poly.pdbx_strand_id
1 'polypeptide(L)'
;MLSQNIGEIGAGLYILQSDYELNLISNSELQKNIAHSSGGAIYIDNSQLNINNTKIYQNRAEVGGGIRFKNKTPNCLLTASRRQLNSFTQSLQIYDNTAKLFGNNYVSWIQEIKLIDEKKQIKNNTNIDNIRSGQSTQFQLQFLDDQQNEILWDNDLTDQFYSHSIINEIEQISISIIPSYLGTDKQNIYLTGETNLVLNKVQKTSNKYYINVTLYGQPTEKGNFDLIVPNLVNVNYQENQLIQNYEQKLKVGVNFRDCEIGELYWKMSQNFMECKICESGTYSFEQPKIDKIQEQSCKTCYFPGSNGCYRDQIYIKNGYWRETTQDLNFIKCNKIDKNNHCKAEESSSRDYCEEGYVGPLCKECDNYQEIWDTNFGRQIVTQKCIKCEQNYSFVNFLIYIAVIILEVWFIWFSIRNAINLGTNKTIGDYFRALKWLPVSNSSFFDITPFYCKQFFHYMAIQKYVQSISVSFTDTINIPITIFSSPIMVIKIKLKYNYHIQI
;
A
#
# COMPACT_ATOMS: atom_id res chain seq x y z
N MET A 1 35.11 48.01 -10.40
CA MET A 1 34.82 46.60 -10.77
C MET A 1 35.76 45.72 -9.96
N LEU A 2 35.23 44.71 -9.28
CA LEU A 2 36.02 43.70 -8.57
C LEU A 2 35.76 42.36 -9.24
N SER A 3 36.76 41.80 -9.92
CA SER A 3 36.55 40.58 -10.68
C SER A 3 37.74 39.65 -10.68
N GLN A 4 37.47 38.36 -10.76
CA GLN A 4 38.50 37.31 -10.84
C GLN A 4 39.44 37.28 -9.62
N ASN A 5 39.00 37.82 -8.48
CA ASN A 5 39.76 37.70 -7.24
C ASN A 5 39.57 36.31 -6.63
N ILE A 6 40.62 35.83 -5.97
CA ILE A 6 40.62 34.58 -5.22
C ILE A 6 41.01 34.91 -3.79
N GLY A 7 40.24 34.43 -2.82
CA GLY A 7 40.51 34.62 -1.40
C GLY A 7 39.91 33.51 -0.55
N GLU A 8 40.19 33.53 0.74
CA GLU A 8 39.56 32.59 1.67
C GLU A 8 38.11 33.01 1.99
N ILE A 9 37.91 34.29 2.30
CA ILE A 9 36.62 34.84 2.71
C ILE A 9 36.45 36.20 2.04
N GLY A 10 35.29 36.48 1.45
CA GLY A 10 35.00 37.79 0.88
C GLY A 10 35.96 38.15 -0.26
N ALA A 11 36.10 37.28 -1.26
CA ALA A 11 37.18 37.41 -2.26
C ALA A 11 37.18 38.74 -3.02
N GLY A 12 36.01 39.40 -3.16
CA GLY A 12 35.95 40.81 -3.56
C GLY A 12 36.13 41.77 -2.39
N LEU A 13 35.27 41.64 -1.37
CA LEU A 13 35.26 42.50 -0.19
C LEU A 13 35.02 41.71 1.10
N TYR A 14 35.80 42.03 2.13
CA TYR A 14 35.62 41.55 3.50
C TYR A 14 35.37 42.75 4.42
N ILE A 15 34.19 42.81 5.03
CA ILE A 15 33.76 43.92 5.89
C ILE A 15 33.51 43.37 7.29
N LEU A 16 34.25 43.86 8.28
CA LEU A 16 34.21 43.40 9.66
C LEU A 16 34.00 44.58 10.62
N GLN A 17 33.06 44.44 11.55
CA GLN A 17 32.82 45.38 12.65
C GLN A 17 32.69 46.86 12.22
N SER A 18 32.04 47.09 11.09
CA SER A 18 31.82 48.43 10.52
C SER A 18 30.34 48.79 10.55
N ASP A 19 29.92 49.48 11.61
CA ASP A 19 28.52 49.85 11.87
C ASP A 19 28.12 51.23 11.35
N TYR A 20 28.97 51.91 10.57
CA TYR A 20 28.66 53.23 10.04
C TYR A 20 27.72 53.14 8.83
N GLU A 21 26.71 54.02 8.79
CA GLU A 21 25.79 54.21 7.65
C GLU A 21 26.48 54.51 6.31
N LEU A 22 27.79 54.77 6.35
CA LEU A 22 28.64 55.19 5.23
C LEU A 22 29.29 54.04 4.45
N ASN A 23 29.13 52.77 4.85
CA ASN A 23 29.56 51.65 4.02
C ASN A 23 28.66 51.56 2.78
N LEU A 24 29.07 52.21 1.70
CA LEU A 24 28.33 52.31 0.45
C LEU A 24 29.12 51.70 -0.70
N ILE A 25 28.53 50.69 -1.34
CA ILE A 25 28.94 50.24 -2.67
C ILE A 25 27.95 50.82 -3.66
N SER A 26 28.44 51.61 -4.62
CA SER A 26 27.59 52.17 -5.66
C SER A 26 28.18 51.96 -7.05
N ASN A 27 27.32 51.81 -8.06
CA ASN A 27 27.70 51.81 -9.48
C ASN A 27 28.81 50.80 -9.81
N SER A 28 28.70 49.59 -9.26
CA SER A 28 29.80 48.61 -9.27
C SER A 28 29.38 47.27 -9.89
N GLU A 29 30.38 46.51 -10.33
CA GLU A 29 30.21 45.11 -10.71
C GLU A 29 31.21 44.26 -9.94
N LEU A 30 30.70 43.22 -9.27
CA LEU A 30 31.48 42.20 -8.59
C LEU A 30 31.21 40.86 -9.26
N GLN A 31 32.17 40.34 -10.01
CA GLN A 31 31.95 39.15 -10.81
C GLN A 31 33.11 38.16 -10.84
N LYS A 32 32.82 36.87 -10.98
CA LYS A 32 33.84 35.81 -11.14
C LYS A 32 34.85 35.76 -9.99
N ASN A 33 34.49 36.24 -8.80
CA ASN A 33 35.32 36.12 -7.61
C ASN A 33 35.09 34.73 -6.97
N ILE A 34 36.14 34.17 -6.38
CA ILE A 34 36.14 32.83 -5.79
C ILE A 34 36.63 32.93 -4.35
N ALA A 35 35.74 32.72 -3.39
CA ALA A 35 36.11 32.51 -2.00
C ALA A 35 36.23 30.99 -1.73
N HIS A 36 37.30 30.54 -1.07
CA HIS A 36 37.43 29.13 -0.70
C HIS A 36 36.48 28.74 0.44
N SER A 37 36.13 29.66 1.34
CA SER A 37 35.19 29.42 2.44
C SER A 37 33.86 30.14 2.24
N SER A 38 33.83 31.47 2.32
CA SER A 38 32.56 32.20 2.52
C SER A 38 32.48 33.52 1.78
N GLY A 39 31.30 33.86 1.25
CA GLY A 39 31.04 35.17 0.64
C GLY A 39 31.85 35.38 -0.63
N GLY A 40 31.46 34.72 -1.72
CA GLY A 40 32.27 34.67 -2.95
C GLY A 40 32.59 36.04 -3.52
N ALA A 41 31.64 36.99 -3.48
CA ALA A 41 31.91 38.39 -3.77
C ALA A 41 32.16 39.21 -2.50
N ILE A 42 31.24 39.13 -1.53
CA ILE A 42 31.24 39.96 -0.34
C ILE A 42 31.00 39.09 0.88
N TYR A 43 31.84 39.27 1.90
CA TYR A 43 31.58 38.76 3.24
C TYR A 43 31.43 39.94 4.21
N ILE A 44 30.38 39.88 5.02
CA ILE A 44 30.00 40.93 5.96
C ILE A 44 29.86 40.29 7.34
N ASP A 45 30.53 40.84 8.35
CA ASP A 45 30.40 40.36 9.72
C ASP A 45 30.22 41.53 10.67
N ASN A 46 29.12 41.49 11.42
CA ASN A 46 28.74 42.50 12.40
C ASN A 46 28.87 43.93 11.84
N SER A 47 28.35 44.13 10.62
CA SER A 47 28.48 45.39 9.88
C SER A 47 27.21 45.71 9.11
N GLN A 48 26.96 46.99 8.85
CA GLN A 48 25.92 47.44 7.93
C GLN A 48 26.52 47.74 6.56
N LEU A 49 25.79 47.44 5.48
CA LEU A 49 26.21 47.69 4.11
C LEU A 49 25.03 48.18 3.28
N ASN A 50 25.21 49.35 2.67
CA ASN A 50 24.31 49.91 1.68
C ASN A 50 24.88 49.60 0.29
N ILE A 51 24.05 49.07 -0.60
CA ILE A 51 24.42 48.75 -1.97
C ILE A 51 23.42 49.43 -2.91
N ASN A 52 23.94 50.14 -3.90
CA ASN A 52 23.16 50.89 -4.87
C ASN A 52 23.69 50.62 -6.28
N ASN A 53 22.82 50.37 -7.26
CA ASN A 53 23.21 50.23 -8.66
C ASN A 53 24.41 49.32 -8.91
N THR A 54 24.34 48.09 -8.39
CA THR A 54 25.47 47.17 -8.38
C THR A 54 25.02 45.78 -8.82
N LYS A 55 25.85 45.12 -9.63
CA LYS A 55 25.64 43.73 -10.05
C LYS A 55 26.64 42.81 -9.37
N ILE A 56 26.15 41.69 -8.84
CA ILE A 56 26.94 40.64 -8.20
C ILE A 56 26.59 39.32 -8.87
N TYR A 57 27.48 38.81 -9.73
CA TYR A 57 27.17 37.64 -10.55
C TYR A 57 28.37 36.74 -10.83
N GLN A 58 28.13 35.45 -11.08
CA GLN A 58 29.17 34.47 -11.39
C GLN A 58 30.25 34.31 -10.31
N ASN A 59 29.95 34.64 -9.05
CA ASN A 59 30.86 34.44 -7.93
C ASN A 59 30.64 33.07 -7.27
N ARG A 60 31.68 32.53 -6.62
CA ARG A 60 31.67 31.19 -6.03
C ARG A 60 32.20 31.17 -4.60
N ALA A 61 31.56 30.38 -3.73
CA ALA A 61 32.02 30.09 -2.37
C ALA A 61 31.56 28.69 -1.90
N GLU A 62 32.00 28.22 -0.73
CA GLU A 62 31.35 27.07 -0.08
C GLU A 62 29.97 27.46 0.46
N VAL A 63 29.87 28.61 1.14
CA VAL A 63 28.61 29.19 1.62
C VAL A 63 28.51 30.66 1.21
N GLY A 64 27.35 31.07 0.68
CA GLY A 64 27.15 32.47 0.25
C GLY A 64 27.92 32.78 -1.03
N GLY A 65 27.52 32.21 -2.17
CA GLY A 65 28.22 32.35 -3.45
C GLY A 65 28.40 33.80 -3.90
N GLY A 66 27.37 34.63 -3.72
CA GLY A 66 27.45 36.08 -3.89
C GLY A 66 27.85 36.78 -2.60
N ILE A 67 26.90 36.89 -1.67
CA ILE A 67 27.08 37.58 -0.39
C ILE A 67 26.93 36.59 0.76
N ARG A 68 27.83 36.65 1.74
CA ARG A 68 27.60 36.05 3.05
C ARG A 68 27.57 37.12 4.13
N PHE A 69 26.62 37.06 5.06
CA PHE A 69 26.54 38.02 6.16
C PHE A 69 26.34 37.34 7.52
N LYS A 70 27.05 37.78 8.57
CA LYS A 70 26.95 37.25 9.94
C LYS A 70 26.62 38.36 10.93
N ASN A 71 25.95 37.98 12.03
CA ASN A 71 25.60 38.82 13.17
C ASN A 71 24.64 40.00 12.92
N LYS A 72 24.65 40.63 11.74
CA LYS A 72 23.71 41.69 11.33
C LYS A 72 23.21 41.49 9.92
N THR A 73 21.92 41.73 9.68
CA THR A 73 21.35 41.73 8.32
C THR A 73 21.66 43.06 7.65
N PRO A 74 22.30 43.08 6.47
CA PRO A 74 22.50 44.30 5.71
C PRO A 74 21.17 44.91 5.25
N ASN A 75 21.01 46.22 5.44
CA ASN A 75 19.83 46.97 4.97
C ASN A 75 19.51 46.76 3.47
N CYS A 76 20.54 46.54 2.65
CA CYS A 76 20.37 46.27 1.22
C CYS A 76 19.64 44.95 0.92
N LEU A 77 19.70 43.96 1.82
CA LEU A 77 19.02 42.66 1.66
C LEU A 77 17.61 42.66 2.26
N LEU A 78 17.37 43.47 3.30
CA LEU A 78 16.06 43.66 3.92
C LEU A 78 15.06 44.34 2.97
N THR A 79 15.55 45.29 2.19
CA THR A 79 14.74 46.00 1.19
C THR A 79 14.48 45.17 -0.07
N ALA A 80 15.36 44.22 -0.40
CA ALA A 80 15.16 43.26 -1.49
C ALA A 80 14.19 42.12 -1.14
N SER A 81 14.13 41.70 0.14
CA SER A 81 13.26 40.60 0.59
C SER A 81 11.81 41.03 0.85
N ARG A 82 11.57 42.28 1.28
CA ARG A 82 10.22 42.86 1.37
C ARG A 82 9.70 43.12 -0.05
N ARG A 83 8.93 42.17 -0.63
CA ARG A 83 8.19 42.31 -1.92
C ARG A 83 7.21 43.50 -1.99
N GLN A 84 7.23 44.42 -1.03
CA GLN A 84 6.54 45.69 -1.03
C GLN A 84 7.56 46.82 -0.88
N LEU A 85 7.94 47.42 -2.02
CA LEU A 85 8.03 48.87 -2.14
C LEU A 85 8.20 49.17 -3.63
N ASN A 86 7.05 49.34 -4.29
CA ASN A 86 6.98 50.05 -5.54
C ASN A 86 7.73 51.39 -5.36
N SER A 87 8.74 51.61 -6.21
CA SER A 87 9.34 52.89 -6.59
C SER A 87 10.64 53.41 -5.95
N PHE A 88 11.33 52.75 -5.00
CA PHE A 88 12.56 53.33 -4.43
C PHE A 88 13.77 52.43 -4.07
N THR A 89 13.95 51.25 -4.66
CA THR A 89 15.25 50.54 -4.57
C THR A 89 15.96 50.41 -5.92
N GLN A 90 16.87 51.35 -6.13
CA GLN A 90 17.95 51.29 -7.10
C GLN A 90 18.70 49.92 -7.13
N SER A 91 18.42 49.11 -8.14
CA SER A 91 19.37 48.33 -8.97
C SER A 91 20.47 47.48 -8.29
N LEU A 92 20.20 46.81 -7.16
CA LEU A 92 21.02 45.66 -6.74
C LEU A 92 20.55 44.40 -7.47
N GLN A 93 21.42 43.80 -8.30
CA GLN A 93 21.16 42.54 -9.00
C GLN A 93 22.13 41.47 -8.52
N ILE A 94 21.62 40.36 -7.97
CA ILE A 94 22.42 39.24 -7.50
C ILE A 94 21.90 37.96 -8.20
N TYR A 95 22.68 37.41 -9.12
CA TYR A 95 22.26 36.28 -9.96
C TYR A 95 23.46 35.46 -10.44
N ASP A 96 23.23 34.22 -10.88
CA ASP A 96 24.26 33.31 -11.41
C ASP A 96 25.48 33.09 -10.49
N ASN A 97 25.32 33.28 -9.17
CA ASN A 97 26.34 32.94 -8.20
C ASN A 97 26.13 31.49 -7.72
N THR A 98 27.19 30.83 -7.29
CA THR A 98 27.15 29.41 -6.91
C THR A 98 27.79 29.19 -5.54
N ALA A 99 27.03 28.62 -4.61
CA ALA A 99 27.56 28.09 -3.37
C ALA A 99 27.68 26.57 -3.46
N LYS A 100 28.70 25.98 -2.80
CA LYS A 100 28.86 24.52 -2.76
C LYS A 100 27.81 23.86 -1.84
N LEU A 101 27.50 24.50 -0.71
CA LEU A 101 26.53 24.00 0.27
C LEU A 101 25.17 24.69 0.13
N PHE A 102 25.11 26.00 0.38
CA PHE A 102 23.86 26.77 0.33
C PHE A 102 24.09 28.28 0.23
N GLY A 103 23.02 29.01 -0.12
CA GLY A 103 23.07 30.45 -0.29
C GLY A 103 23.78 30.89 -1.57
N ASN A 104 23.27 30.49 -2.72
CA ASN A 104 23.87 30.84 -4.01
C ASN A 104 24.09 32.36 -4.17
N ASN A 105 23.04 33.15 -3.93
CA ASN A 105 23.10 34.60 -4.12
C ASN A 105 23.44 35.33 -2.82
N TYR A 106 22.71 35.08 -1.74
CA TYR A 106 23.01 35.62 -0.42
C TYR A 106 22.53 34.69 0.68
N VAL A 107 23.25 34.64 1.80
CA VAL A 107 22.81 33.91 3.00
C VAL A 107 23.54 34.39 4.25
N SER A 108 22.88 34.24 5.40
CA SER A 108 23.51 34.28 6.71
C SER A 108 23.87 32.88 7.20
N TRP A 109 22.84 32.10 7.49
CA TRP A 109 22.94 30.76 8.08
C TRP A 109 21.71 29.92 7.77
N ILE A 110 21.63 28.74 8.39
CA ILE A 110 20.41 27.90 8.38
C ILE A 110 19.34 28.61 9.22
N GLN A 111 18.16 28.81 8.63
CA GLN A 111 17.05 29.49 9.28
C GLN A 111 16.10 28.52 9.98
N GLU A 112 15.81 27.40 9.32
CA GLU A 112 14.74 26.51 9.75
C GLU A 112 15.08 25.05 9.44
N ILE A 113 14.70 24.16 10.35
CA ILE A 113 14.72 22.72 10.13
C ILE A 113 13.29 22.19 10.18
N LYS A 114 12.84 21.52 9.13
CA LYS A 114 11.53 20.86 9.06
C LYS A 114 11.69 19.36 9.29
N LEU A 115 10.77 18.80 10.06
CA LEU A 115 10.65 17.36 10.26
C LEU A 115 9.63 16.80 9.26
N ILE A 116 9.94 15.70 8.58
CA ILE A 116 9.09 15.08 7.56
C ILE A 116 8.88 13.61 7.92
N ASP A 117 7.63 13.16 7.85
CA ASP A 117 7.19 11.78 8.09
C ASP A 117 6.40 11.26 6.89
N GLU A 118 6.73 10.08 6.37
CA GLU A 118 6.06 9.43 5.23
C GLU A 118 5.65 10.39 4.08
N LYS A 119 6.53 11.35 3.75
CA LYS A 119 6.37 12.44 2.74
C LYS A 119 5.49 13.64 3.16
N LYS A 120 4.97 13.70 4.39
CA LYS A 120 4.25 14.84 4.97
C LYS A 120 5.19 15.67 5.86
N GLN A 121 5.18 16.99 5.69
CA GLN A 121 5.85 17.89 6.62
C GLN A 121 5.10 17.93 7.95
N ILE A 122 5.80 17.61 9.04
CA ILE A 122 5.34 17.76 10.40
C ILE A 122 5.48 19.24 10.77
N LYS A 123 4.35 19.86 11.12
CA LYS A 123 4.29 21.23 11.61
C LYS A 123 4.14 21.25 13.13
N ASN A 124 4.31 22.41 13.72
CA ASN A 124 4.13 22.58 15.16
C ASN A 124 2.71 22.17 15.57
N ASN A 125 2.60 21.36 16.63
CA ASN A 125 1.36 20.74 17.13
C ASN A 125 0.69 19.76 16.14
N THR A 126 1.45 19.11 15.26
CA THR A 126 0.93 18.00 14.43
C THR A 126 0.93 16.71 15.23
N ASN A 127 -0.12 15.89 15.06
CA ASN A 127 -0.18 14.56 15.65
C ASN A 127 0.21 13.49 14.62
N ILE A 128 1.00 12.51 15.04
CA ILE A 128 1.27 11.29 14.31
C ILE A 128 0.38 10.20 14.91
N ASP A 129 -0.42 9.57 14.05
CA ASP A 129 -1.43 8.59 14.45
C ASP A 129 -0.94 7.16 14.28
N ASN A 130 -1.64 6.24 14.94
CA ASN A 130 -1.47 4.79 14.75
C ASN A 130 -0.07 4.26 15.08
N ILE A 131 0.64 4.90 16.01
CA ILE A 131 1.98 4.50 16.42
C ILE A 131 1.88 3.34 17.42
N ARG A 132 2.61 2.26 17.14
CA ARG A 132 2.75 1.17 18.11
C ARG A 132 3.75 1.58 19.20
N SER A 133 3.43 1.33 20.46
CA SER A 133 4.41 1.54 21.53
C SER A 133 5.60 0.57 21.39
N GLY A 134 6.83 1.09 21.39
CA GLY A 134 8.06 0.37 21.04
C GLY A 134 8.36 0.36 19.53
N GLN A 135 7.66 1.15 18.72
CA GLN A 135 7.95 1.32 17.30
C GLN A 135 9.14 2.27 17.09
N SER A 136 10.10 1.84 16.30
CA SER A 136 11.13 2.73 15.75
C SER A 136 10.55 3.48 14.55
N THR A 137 10.57 4.80 14.62
CA THR A 137 10.05 5.70 13.59
C THR A 137 11.22 6.49 13.02
N GLN A 138 11.33 6.48 11.68
CA GLN A 138 12.36 7.22 10.96
C GLN A 138 11.77 8.56 10.49
N PHE A 139 12.36 9.67 10.92
CA PHE A 139 11.98 11.01 10.44
C PHE A 139 13.06 11.57 9.52
N GLN A 140 12.65 12.23 8.43
CA GLN A 140 13.56 12.98 7.57
C GLN A 140 13.66 14.42 8.06
N LEU A 141 14.88 14.96 8.13
CA LEU A 141 15.15 16.37 8.39
C LEU A 141 15.38 17.12 7.08
N GLN A 142 14.71 18.27 6.92
CA GLN A 142 14.87 19.18 5.79
C GLN A 142 15.38 20.53 6.32
N PHE A 143 16.51 20.99 5.80
CA PHE A 143 17.18 22.22 6.23
C PHE A 143 16.90 23.32 5.21
N LEU A 144 16.60 24.53 5.69
CA LEU A 144 16.26 25.67 4.83
C LEU A 144 17.16 26.86 5.13
N ASP A 145 17.58 27.53 4.06
CA ASP A 145 18.34 28.78 4.12
C ASP A 145 17.45 30.03 4.18
N ASP A 146 18.08 31.21 4.26
CA ASP A 146 17.44 32.54 4.23
C ASP A 146 16.48 32.77 3.07
N GLN A 147 16.68 32.04 1.97
CA GLN A 147 15.90 32.16 0.74
C GLN A 147 14.81 31.08 0.66
N GLN A 148 14.61 30.29 1.72
CA GLN A 148 13.71 29.13 1.79
C GLN A 148 14.06 28.02 0.79
N ASN A 149 15.32 27.96 0.34
CA ASN A 149 15.81 26.86 -0.48
C ASN A 149 16.23 25.70 0.41
N GLU A 150 15.99 24.47 -0.07
CA GLU A 150 16.47 23.27 0.59
C GLU A 150 17.99 23.17 0.50
N ILE A 151 18.63 22.99 1.65
CA ILE A 151 20.06 22.73 1.74
C ILE A 151 20.30 21.26 1.44
N LEU A 152 20.95 21.02 0.30
CA LEU A 152 21.34 19.68 -0.13
C LEU A 152 22.79 19.45 0.29
N TRP A 153 22.97 18.58 1.26
CA TRP A 153 24.29 18.27 1.80
C TRP A 153 25.02 17.32 0.86
N ASP A 154 26.13 17.75 0.26
CA ASP A 154 27.00 16.90 -0.57
C ASP A 154 27.89 15.98 0.32
N ASN A 155 28.62 15.02 -0.25
CA ASN A 155 29.31 13.94 0.48
C ASN A 155 30.27 14.41 1.60
N ASP A 156 30.54 13.49 2.55
CA ASP A 156 31.29 13.61 3.80
C ASP A 156 31.84 15.01 4.12
N LEU A 157 31.17 15.70 5.07
CA LEU A 157 31.57 16.98 5.65
C LEU A 157 32.93 16.84 6.36
N THR A 158 33.99 16.92 5.58
CA THR A 158 35.37 16.68 6.00
C THR A 158 36.27 17.80 5.49
N ASP A 159 37.37 18.04 6.22
CA ASP A 159 38.35 19.08 5.87
C ASP A 159 38.99 18.87 4.49
N GLN A 160 38.83 17.69 3.88
CA GLN A 160 39.25 17.42 2.50
C GLN A 160 38.42 18.17 1.46
N PHE A 161 37.13 18.40 1.75
CA PHE A 161 36.18 18.97 0.80
C PHE A 161 35.69 20.35 1.20
N TYR A 162 35.81 20.73 2.48
CA TYR A 162 35.32 22.00 3.00
C TYR A 162 36.35 22.68 3.89
N SER A 163 36.26 23.99 3.96
CA SER A 163 37.09 24.79 4.85
C SER A 163 36.79 24.48 6.32
N HIS A 164 37.84 24.42 7.14
CA HIS A 164 37.73 24.11 8.56
C HIS A 164 36.74 25.01 9.33
N SER A 165 36.66 26.28 8.93
CA SER A 165 35.69 27.24 9.49
C SER A 165 34.24 26.83 9.25
N ILE A 166 33.92 26.29 8.07
CA ILE A 166 32.58 25.84 7.69
C ILE A 166 32.21 24.57 8.45
N ILE A 167 33.16 23.63 8.58
CA ILE A 167 32.94 22.38 9.31
C ILE A 167 32.64 22.67 10.78
N ASN A 168 33.47 23.49 11.43
CA ASN A 168 33.23 23.90 12.82
C ASN A 168 31.89 24.60 13.01
N GLU A 169 31.45 25.38 12.01
CA GLU A 169 30.15 26.05 12.04
C GLU A 169 29.00 25.03 11.98
N ILE A 170 29.12 23.99 11.14
CA ILE A 170 28.11 22.94 11.01
C ILE A 170 28.09 22.01 12.23
N GLU A 171 29.25 21.73 12.85
CA GLU A 171 29.35 20.90 14.06
C GLU A 171 28.65 21.50 15.27
N GLN A 172 28.40 22.80 15.28
CA GLN A 172 27.64 23.47 16.34
C GLN A 172 26.14 23.21 16.26
N ILE A 173 25.65 22.63 15.16
CA ILE A 173 24.23 22.28 15.01
C ILE A 173 23.99 20.96 15.74
N SER A 174 23.36 21.06 16.89
CA SER A 174 22.80 19.93 17.62
C SER A 174 21.29 19.87 17.45
N ILE A 175 20.75 18.66 17.46
CA ILE A 175 19.32 18.40 17.42
C ILE A 175 19.00 17.52 18.61
N SER A 176 18.10 17.98 19.47
CA SER A 176 17.66 17.25 20.65
C SER A 176 16.18 16.95 20.55
N ILE A 177 15.81 15.70 20.83
CA ILE A 177 14.43 15.23 20.84
C ILE A 177 14.13 14.83 22.27
N ILE A 178 13.28 15.61 22.93
CA ILE A 178 12.96 15.42 24.35
C ILE A 178 11.46 15.24 24.55
N PRO A 179 11.03 14.46 25.54
CA PRO A 179 9.63 14.41 25.95
C PRO A 179 9.12 15.82 26.34
N SER A 180 7.94 16.19 25.87
CA SER A 180 7.33 17.47 26.25
C SER A 180 6.69 17.35 27.63
N TYR A 181 7.08 18.22 28.56
CA TYR A 181 6.46 18.32 29.87
C TYR A 181 5.33 19.36 29.85
N LEU A 182 4.09 18.94 30.08
CA LEU A 182 2.95 19.83 30.31
C LEU A 182 2.69 19.89 31.82
N GLY A 183 3.35 20.80 32.53
CA GLY A 183 3.08 21.05 33.95
C GLY A 183 3.40 19.87 34.89
N THR A 184 2.54 19.66 35.89
CA THR A 184 2.67 18.60 36.93
C THR A 184 2.33 17.19 36.45
N ASP A 185 2.02 17.01 35.16
CA ASP A 185 1.63 15.70 34.64
C ASP A 185 2.83 14.78 34.41
N LYS A 186 2.59 13.50 34.70
CA LYS A 186 3.55 12.42 34.51
C LYS A 186 4.00 12.39 33.05
N GLN A 187 5.25 11.99 32.86
CA GLN A 187 5.81 11.78 31.53
C GLN A 187 5.01 10.69 30.78
N ASN A 188 4.32 11.08 29.71
CA ASN A 188 3.46 10.17 28.93
C ASN A 188 4.17 9.50 27.74
N ILE A 189 5.38 9.97 27.42
CA ILE A 189 6.22 9.37 26.38
C ILE A 189 7.66 9.18 26.87
N TYR A 190 8.23 8.03 26.54
CA TYR A 190 9.64 7.71 26.72
C TYR A 190 10.27 7.48 25.35
N LEU A 191 11.45 8.06 25.14
CA LEU A 191 12.12 8.13 23.85
C LEU A 191 13.48 7.46 23.96
N THR A 192 13.81 6.59 23.02
CA THR A 192 15.15 5.99 22.89
C THR A 192 15.62 6.05 21.42
N GLY A 193 16.88 5.67 21.19
CA GLY A 193 17.53 5.80 19.88
C GLY A 193 18.30 7.11 19.76
N GLU A 194 18.17 7.76 18.61
CA GLU A 194 18.94 8.96 18.24
C GLU A 194 18.27 10.25 18.76
N THR A 195 18.25 10.43 20.09
CA THR A 195 17.59 11.58 20.72
C THR A 195 18.47 12.82 20.85
N ASN A 196 19.79 12.68 20.75
CA ASN A 196 20.72 13.80 20.73
C ASN A 196 21.72 13.60 19.60
N LEU A 197 21.67 14.50 18.63
CA LEU A 197 22.39 14.39 17.38
C LEU A 197 23.27 15.62 17.17
N VAL A 198 24.43 15.40 16.57
CA VAL A 198 25.30 16.44 16.03
C VAL A 198 25.37 16.21 14.53
N LEU A 199 25.14 17.25 13.71
CA LEU A 199 24.86 17.11 12.28
C LEU A 199 25.91 16.30 11.50
N ASN A 200 27.20 16.47 11.83
CA ASN A 200 28.31 15.74 11.20
C ASN A 200 28.36 14.24 11.52
N LYS A 201 27.56 13.76 12.47
CA LYS A 201 27.50 12.34 12.88
C LYS A 201 26.23 11.63 12.44
N VAL A 202 25.30 12.35 11.79
CA VAL A 202 24.00 11.78 11.37
C VAL A 202 24.18 10.91 10.13
N GLN A 203 23.57 9.72 10.13
CA GLN A 203 23.61 8.82 8.98
C GLN A 203 22.97 9.49 7.75
N LYS A 204 23.71 9.47 6.64
CA LYS A 204 23.33 10.11 5.38
C LYS A 204 22.83 9.06 4.40
N THR A 205 21.68 9.31 3.77
CA THR A 205 21.23 8.52 2.62
C THR A 205 20.72 9.47 1.56
N SER A 206 21.35 9.48 0.38
CA SER A 206 20.94 10.31 -0.76
C SER A 206 20.79 11.82 -0.43
N ASN A 207 21.79 12.42 0.23
CA ASN A 207 21.82 13.86 0.58
C ASN A 207 20.73 14.34 1.55
N LYS A 208 20.07 13.41 2.24
CA LYS A 208 19.08 13.70 3.26
C LYS A 208 19.50 13.09 4.60
N TYR A 209 19.10 13.78 5.66
CA TYR A 209 19.33 13.35 7.03
C TYR A 209 18.08 12.65 7.57
N TYR A 210 18.31 11.52 8.23
CA TYR A 210 17.28 10.73 8.86
C TYR A 210 17.63 10.52 10.32
N ILE A 211 16.60 10.47 11.16
CA ILE A 211 16.73 10.22 12.60
C ILE A 211 15.81 9.06 12.96
N ASN A 212 16.34 8.08 13.67
CA ASN A 212 15.58 6.92 14.12
C ASN A 212 15.27 7.05 15.61
N VAL A 213 14.00 7.24 15.94
CA VAL A 213 13.53 7.40 17.32
C VAL A 213 12.54 6.30 17.63
N THR A 214 12.77 5.60 18.74
CA THR A 214 11.83 4.60 19.24
C THR A 214 10.92 5.25 20.29
N LEU A 215 9.62 5.14 20.06
CA LEU A 215 8.59 5.82 20.84
C LEU A 215 7.89 4.81 21.77
N TYR A 216 7.94 5.07 23.08
CA TYR A 216 7.23 4.28 24.09
C TYR A 216 6.19 5.14 24.79
N GLY A 217 4.98 4.62 24.93
CA GLY A 217 3.89 5.27 25.65
C GLY A 217 2.86 4.26 26.11
N GLN A 218 1.81 4.73 26.77
CA GLN A 218 0.69 3.87 27.11
C GLN A 218 -0.18 3.66 25.84
N PRO A 219 -0.44 2.41 25.42
CA PRO A 219 -1.35 2.12 24.30
C PRO A 219 -2.69 2.81 24.50
N THR A 220 -3.29 3.29 23.41
CA THR A 220 -4.52 4.12 23.36
C THR A 220 -4.40 5.55 23.91
N GLU A 221 -3.28 5.91 24.54
CA GLU A 221 -3.05 7.26 25.06
C GLU A 221 -2.26 8.14 24.09
N LYS A 222 -2.12 9.41 24.48
CA LYS A 222 -1.42 10.45 23.71
C LYS A 222 -0.17 10.91 24.44
N GLY A 223 0.92 11.02 23.69
CA GLY A 223 2.18 11.59 24.14
C GLY A 223 2.55 12.84 23.33
N ASN A 224 3.50 13.62 23.84
CA ASN A 224 4.09 14.74 23.09
C ASN A 224 5.60 14.73 23.28
N PHE A 225 6.34 15.03 22.22
CA PHE A 225 7.77 15.31 22.29
C PHE A 225 8.10 16.62 21.56
N ASP A 226 9.17 17.26 21.99
CA ASP A 226 9.71 18.46 21.38
C ASP A 226 11.00 18.12 20.66
N LEU A 227 11.08 18.51 19.39
CA LEU A 227 12.35 18.65 18.67
C LEU A 227 12.87 20.06 18.94
N ILE A 228 14.05 20.14 19.54
CA ILE A 228 14.75 21.36 19.91
C ILE A 228 16.02 21.46 19.08
N VAL A 229 16.15 22.57 18.38
CA VAL A 229 17.34 22.92 17.60
C VAL A 229 17.87 24.25 18.12
N PRO A 230 18.88 24.25 19.00
CA PRO A 230 19.53 25.47 19.44
C PRO A 230 20.43 26.05 18.34
N ASN A 231 20.90 27.28 18.54
CA ASN A 231 21.94 27.92 17.73
C ASN A 231 21.58 28.12 16.25
N LEU A 232 20.29 28.24 15.93
CA LEU A 232 19.86 28.74 14.62
C LEU A 232 19.94 30.27 14.57
N VAL A 233 19.86 30.80 13.36
CA VAL A 233 19.75 32.24 13.13
C VAL A 233 18.36 32.53 12.61
N ASN A 234 17.67 33.47 13.23
CA ASN A 234 16.38 33.95 12.74
C ASN A 234 16.52 35.39 12.25
N VAL A 235 16.11 35.66 11.02
CA VAL A 235 16.10 37.03 10.46
C VAL A 235 14.79 37.71 10.82
N ASN A 236 14.83 38.65 11.77
CA ASN A 236 13.71 39.56 11.97
C ASN A 236 13.76 40.67 10.92
N TYR A 237 13.04 40.44 9.81
CA TYR A 237 12.93 41.42 8.73
C TYR A 237 12.26 42.73 9.13
N GLN A 238 11.52 42.81 10.24
CA GLN A 238 10.86 44.05 10.69
C GLN A 238 11.81 44.95 11.49
N GLU A 239 12.68 44.36 12.31
CA GLU A 239 13.59 45.09 13.21
C GLU A 239 15.02 45.21 12.65
N ASN A 240 15.30 44.64 11.47
CA ASN A 240 16.62 44.61 10.84
C ASN A 240 17.70 43.94 11.72
N GLN A 241 17.29 42.93 12.49
CA GLN A 241 18.17 42.22 13.42
C GLN A 241 18.25 40.73 13.08
N LEU A 242 19.46 40.17 13.17
CA LEU A 242 19.66 38.74 13.26
C LEU A 242 19.56 38.33 14.73
N ILE A 243 18.59 37.48 15.03
CA ILE A 243 18.52 36.82 16.33
C ILE A 243 19.45 35.62 16.25
N GLN A 244 20.66 35.80 16.80
CA GLN A 244 21.61 34.71 17.01
C GLN A 244 21.11 33.83 18.17
N ASN A 245 21.50 32.55 18.15
CA ASN A 245 21.08 31.56 19.15
C ASN A 245 19.56 31.38 19.23
N TYR A 246 18.87 31.55 18.10
CA TYR A 246 17.46 31.21 18.02
C TYR A 246 17.30 29.71 18.25
N GLU A 247 16.43 29.36 19.21
CA GLU A 247 16.07 27.99 19.50
C GLU A 247 14.75 27.69 18.80
N GLN A 248 14.80 26.86 17.76
CA GLN A 248 13.59 26.35 17.14
C GLN A 248 13.04 25.21 17.98
N LYS A 249 11.76 25.30 18.34
CA LYS A 249 11.00 24.23 19.00
C LYS A 249 9.85 23.78 18.13
N LEU A 250 9.81 22.48 17.86
CA LEU A 250 8.70 21.82 17.16
C LEU A 250 8.08 20.81 18.10
N LYS A 251 6.85 21.07 18.53
CA LYS A 251 6.06 20.13 19.33
C LYS A 251 5.32 19.15 18.44
N VAL A 252 5.51 17.86 18.69
CA VAL A 252 4.90 16.76 17.93
C VAL A 252 4.09 15.90 18.88
N GLY A 253 2.81 15.72 18.57
CA GLY A 253 1.94 14.80 19.27
C GLY A 253 2.02 13.39 18.69
N VAL A 254 1.89 12.38 19.54
CA VAL A 254 1.91 10.96 19.17
C VAL A 254 0.67 10.31 19.74
N ASN A 255 -0.14 9.70 18.89
CA ASN A 255 -1.31 8.92 19.31
C ASN A 255 -0.97 7.43 19.20
N PHE A 256 -0.84 6.79 20.35
CA PHE A 256 -0.52 5.35 20.41
C PHE A 256 -1.76 4.53 20.11
N ARG A 257 -1.65 3.57 19.20
CA ARG A 257 -2.72 2.59 18.99
C ARG A 257 -2.70 1.51 20.06
N ASP A 258 -3.78 0.76 20.12
CA ASP A 258 -3.82 -0.45 20.93
C ASP A 258 -2.92 -1.55 20.34
N CYS A 259 -2.51 -2.53 21.16
CA CYS A 259 -1.75 -3.68 20.66
C CYS A 259 -2.68 -4.59 19.82
N GLU A 260 -2.17 -5.05 18.68
CA GLU A 260 -2.92 -5.88 17.73
C GLU A 260 -2.65 -7.37 17.95
N ILE A 261 -3.43 -8.22 17.26
CA ILE A 261 -3.14 -9.66 17.19
C ILE A 261 -1.72 -9.86 16.64
N GLY A 262 -0.98 -10.82 17.21
CA GLY A 262 0.44 -11.02 16.91
C GLY A 262 1.40 -10.10 17.69
N GLU A 263 0.87 -9.28 18.61
CA GLU A 263 1.62 -8.46 19.56
C GLU A 263 1.20 -8.79 21.00
N LEU A 264 2.03 -8.43 21.97
CA LEU A 264 1.79 -8.63 23.40
C LEU A 264 2.08 -7.36 24.19
N TYR A 265 1.30 -7.10 25.24
CA TYR A 265 1.66 -6.04 26.18
C TYR A 265 2.88 -6.46 27.00
N TRP A 266 3.86 -5.57 27.07
CA TRP A 266 5.05 -5.74 27.89
C TRP A 266 5.22 -4.53 28.81
N LYS A 267 5.17 -4.75 30.13
CA LYS A 267 5.28 -3.65 31.10
C LYS A 267 6.75 -3.30 31.34
N MET A 268 7.17 -2.13 30.86
CA MET A 268 8.53 -1.62 31.10
C MET A 268 8.63 -0.89 32.43
N SER A 269 7.61 -0.09 32.77
CA SER A 269 7.55 0.67 34.02
C SER A 269 6.11 0.88 34.48
N GLN A 270 5.87 1.70 35.51
CA GLN A 270 4.50 2.02 35.93
C GLN A 270 3.71 2.83 34.89
N ASN A 271 4.37 3.64 34.06
CA ASN A 271 3.70 4.55 33.12
C ASN A 271 3.94 4.18 31.64
N PHE A 272 4.80 3.20 31.36
CA PHE A 272 5.17 2.84 29.99
C PHE A 272 4.97 1.34 29.75
N MET A 273 4.29 1.03 28.66
CA MET A 273 4.09 -0.33 28.16
C MET A 273 4.55 -0.39 26.71
N GLU A 274 5.06 -1.54 26.28
CA GLU A 274 5.46 -1.80 24.91
C GLU A 274 4.50 -2.82 24.29
N CYS A 275 4.11 -2.62 23.03
CA CYS A 275 3.44 -3.67 22.25
C CYS A 275 4.51 -4.49 21.55
N LYS A 276 5.00 -5.53 22.23
CA LYS A 276 6.09 -6.38 21.74
C LYS A 276 5.58 -7.27 20.62
N ILE A 277 6.29 -7.27 19.49
CA ILE A 277 5.95 -8.11 18.34
C ILE A 277 6.38 -9.57 18.60
N CYS A 278 5.56 -10.53 18.17
CA CYS A 278 6.02 -11.92 18.02
C CYS A 278 6.99 -12.03 16.84
N GLU A 279 8.28 -12.18 17.15
CA GLU A 279 9.37 -12.30 16.19
C GLU A 279 9.29 -13.59 15.36
N SER A 280 10.11 -13.66 14.31
CA SER A 280 10.19 -14.83 13.42
C SER A 280 10.38 -16.14 14.19
N GLY A 281 9.50 -17.11 13.93
CA GLY A 281 9.46 -18.39 14.64
C GLY A 281 8.44 -18.43 15.79
N THR A 282 7.79 -17.30 16.09
CA THR A 282 6.71 -17.21 17.09
C THR A 282 5.47 -16.47 16.56
N TYR A 283 4.30 -16.78 17.13
CA TYR A 283 3.02 -16.17 16.75
C TYR A 283 2.06 -16.01 17.93
N SER A 284 1.03 -15.18 17.74
CA SER A 284 -0.16 -15.12 18.62
C SER A 284 -1.40 -14.79 17.81
N PHE A 285 -2.48 -15.58 17.99
CA PHE A 285 -3.81 -15.28 17.43
C PHE A 285 -4.77 -14.68 18.46
N GLU A 286 -4.35 -14.56 19.72
CA GLU A 286 -5.17 -14.05 20.80
C GLU A 286 -5.03 -12.52 20.87
N GLN A 287 -6.16 -11.81 21.01
CA GLN A 287 -6.13 -10.37 21.25
C GLN A 287 -5.44 -10.11 22.61
N PRO A 288 -4.37 -9.29 22.63
CA PRO A 288 -3.67 -8.99 23.88
C PRO A 288 -4.60 -8.27 24.86
N LYS A 289 -4.49 -8.60 26.14
CA LYS A 289 -5.27 -8.01 27.25
C LYS A 289 -4.37 -7.45 28.33
N ILE A 290 -4.57 -6.19 28.72
CA ILE A 290 -3.75 -5.51 29.74
C ILE A 290 -3.77 -6.25 31.09
N ASP A 291 -4.91 -6.84 31.47
CA ASP A 291 -5.05 -7.52 32.77
C ASP A 291 -4.30 -8.86 32.86
N LYS A 292 -3.85 -9.42 31.73
CA LYS A 292 -3.27 -10.77 31.63
C LYS A 292 -1.85 -10.76 31.03
N ILE A 293 -1.06 -9.72 31.30
CA ILE A 293 0.32 -9.59 30.80
C ILE A 293 1.19 -10.81 31.13
N GLN A 294 1.09 -11.35 32.36
CA GLN A 294 1.93 -12.47 32.80
C GLN A 294 1.56 -13.83 32.17
N GLU A 295 0.33 -13.96 31.68
CA GLU A 295 -0.17 -15.19 31.04
C GLU A 295 0.08 -15.17 29.52
N GLN A 296 0.41 -14.01 28.96
CA GLN A 296 0.62 -13.79 27.54
C GLN A 296 2.04 -14.16 27.12
N SER A 297 2.15 -15.01 26.11
CA SER A 297 3.43 -15.38 25.51
C SER A 297 3.25 -15.72 24.04
N CYS A 298 4.24 -15.39 23.22
CA CYS A 298 4.25 -15.79 21.81
C CYS A 298 4.49 -17.30 21.75
N LYS A 299 3.63 -17.99 21.02
CA LYS A 299 3.70 -19.45 20.85
C LYS A 299 4.70 -19.76 19.73
N THR A 300 5.51 -20.80 19.90
CA THR A 300 6.42 -21.25 18.83
C THR A 300 5.64 -22.01 17.76
N CYS A 301 6.01 -21.83 16.49
CA CYS A 301 5.38 -22.50 15.35
C CYS A 301 6.28 -23.58 14.76
N TYR A 302 6.45 -24.70 15.47
CA TYR A 302 7.15 -25.86 14.92
C TYR A 302 6.14 -26.88 14.39
N PHE A 303 5.65 -26.66 13.17
CA PHE A 303 4.70 -27.54 12.51
C PHE A 303 5.31 -28.20 11.26
N PRO A 304 5.06 -29.49 11.00
CA PRO A 304 5.62 -30.19 9.84
C PRO A 304 5.13 -29.63 8.49
N GLY A 305 4.01 -28.90 8.48
CA GLY A 305 3.43 -28.26 7.30
C GLY A 305 3.69 -26.76 7.18
N SER A 306 4.54 -26.18 8.03
CA SER A 306 4.85 -24.75 8.02
C SER A 306 6.32 -24.49 7.69
N ASN A 307 6.60 -23.35 7.05
CA ASN A 307 7.96 -22.85 6.82
C ASN A 307 8.39 -21.82 7.89
N GLY A 308 7.47 -21.44 8.79
CA GLY A 308 7.72 -20.46 9.85
C GLY A 308 6.48 -19.62 10.14
N CYS A 309 6.60 -18.71 11.09
CA CYS A 309 5.55 -17.77 11.45
C CYS A 309 6.14 -16.45 11.92
N TYR A 310 5.31 -15.41 11.88
CA TYR A 310 5.65 -14.06 12.30
C TYR A 310 4.34 -13.34 12.67
N ARG A 311 4.31 -12.60 13.79
CA ARG A 311 3.11 -11.90 14.29
C ARG A 311 1.89 -12.82 14.44
N ASP A 312 0.88 -12.60 13.61
CA ASP A 312 -0.41 -13.26 13.55
C ASP A 312 -0.52 -14.17 12.33
N GLN A 313 0.61 -14.53 11.71
CA GLN A 313 0.66 -15.31 10.48
C GLN A 313 1.55 -16.53 10.61
N ILE A 314 1.07 -17.66 10.12
CA ILE A 314 1.85 -18.89 9.93
C ILE A 314 1.95 -19.17 8.44
N TYR A 315 3.17 -19.25 7.92
CA TYR A 315 3.47 -19.52 6.53
C TYR A 315 3.42 -21.03 6.27
N ILE A 316 2.61 -21.44 5.30
CA ILE A 316 2.41 -22.84 4.94
C ILE A 316 3.48 -23.26 3.92
N LYS A 317 3.95 -24.49 4.04
CA LYS A 317 4.87 -25.11 3.08
C LYS A 317 4.11 -25.72 1.90
N ASN A 318 4.70 -25.72 0.70
CA ASN A 318 4.14 -26.42 -0.45
C ASN A 318 3.76 -27.89 -0.14
N GLY A 319 2.57 -28.31 -0.59
CA GLY A 319 2.00 -29.63 -0.30
C GLY A 319 1.23 -29.74 1.01
N TYR A 320 0.94 -28.62 1.66
CA TYR A 320 0.02 -28.54 2.78
C TYR A 320 -1.07 -27.51 2.49
N TRP A 321 -2.21 -27.71 3.13
CA TRP A 321 -3.38 -26.85 3.04
C TRP A 321 -4.04 -26.76 4.43
N ARG A 322 -4.74 -25.66 4.70
CA ARG A 322 -5.56 -25.48 5.89
C ARG A 322 -6.81 -24.68 5.55
N GLU A 323 -7.83 -24.80 6.37
CA GLU A 323 -9.13 -24.15 6.14
C GLU A 323 -9.09 -22.64 6.39
N THR A 324 -8.45 -22.21 7.49
CA THR A 324 -8.37 -20.79 7.84
C THR A 324 -6.95 -20.38 8.21
N THR A 325 -6.64 -19.09 8.14
CA THR A 325 -5.32 -18.54 8.48
C THR A 325 -4.92 -18.75 9.94
N GLN A 326 -5.88 -18.99 10.83
CA GLN A 326 -5.68 -19.20 12.27
C GLN A 326 -5.72 -20.69 12.67
N ASP A 327 -6.18 -21.57 11.78
CA ASP A 327 -6.19 -23.00 12.06
C ASP A 327 -4.77 -23.55 12.09
N LEU A 328 -4.50 -24.38 13.10
CA LEU A 328 -3.25 -25.08 13.33
C LEU A 328 -3.25 -26.49 12.71
N ASN A 329 -4.36 -26.91 12.10
CA ASN A 329 -4.50 -28.20 11.47
C ASN A 329 -4.01 -28.17 10.01
N PHE A 330 -2.75 -28.56 9.81
CA PHE A 330 -2.14 -28.63 8.48
C PHE A 330 -2.45 -29.98 7.83
N ILE A 331 -3.25 -29.97 6.77
CA ILE A 331 -3.59 -31.17 6.02
C ILE A 331 -2.60 -31.32 4.87
N LYS A 332 -1.90 -32.45 4.83
CA LYS A 332 -0.98 -32.77 3.74
C LYS A 332 -1.77 -33.09 2.47
N CYS A 333 -1.47 -32.41 1.38
CA CYS A 333 -2.07 -32.68 0.09
C CYS A 333 -1.62 -34.05 -0.42
N ASN A 334 -2.58 -34.81 -0.97
CA ASN A 334 -2.40 -36.22 -1.25
C ASN A 334 -1.38 -36.42 -2.40
N LYS A 335 -0.49 -37.40 -2.26
CA LYS A 335 0.56 -37.72 -3.27
C LYS A 335 0.03 -38.40 -4.53
N ILE A 336 -1.24 -38.78 -4.56
CA ILE A 336 -1.84 -39.55 -5.66
C ILE A 336 -2.04 -38.68 -6.91
N ASP A 337 -2.21 -37.36 -6.75
CA ASP A 337 -2.14 -36.43 -7.87
C ASP A 337 -0.67 -36.13 -8.20
N LYS A 338 -0.25 -36.51 -9.40
CA LYS A 338 1.14 -36.30 -9.90
C LYS A 338 1.57 -34.83 -9.86
N ASN A 339 0.61 -33.90 -9.81
CA ASN A 339 0.82 -32.48 -9.63
C ASN A 339 0.16 -32.05 -8.32
N ASN A 340 0.95 -31.86 -7.27
CA ASN A 340 0.48 -31.27 -6.02
C ASN A 340 0.12 -29.80 -6.25
N HIS A 341 -1.18 -29.49 -6.28
CA HIS A 341 -1.73 -28.16 -6.54
C HIS A 341 -1.73 -27.23 -5.32
N CYS A 342 -1.31 -27.73 -4.14
CA CYS A 342 -1.13 -26.91 -2.95
C CYS A 342 0.23 -26.21 -3.00
N LYS A 343 0.24 -24.98 -3.52
CA LYS A 343 1.43 -24.19 -3.86
C LYS A 343 1.55 -22.90 -3.05
N ALA A 344 1.43 -23.01 -1.73
CA ALA A 344 1.42 -21.86 -0.81
C ALA A 344 2.64 -20.92 -0.87
N GLU A 345 3.80 -21.39 -1.35
CA GLU A 345 5.04 -20.60 -1.40
C GLU A 345 5.21 -19.83 -2.73
N GLU A 346 4.34 -20.05 -3.72
CA GLU A 346 4.42 -19.39 -5.03
C GLU A 346 3.73 -18.01 -4.99
N SER A 347 4.34 -16.99 -5.60
CA SER A 347 3.80 -15.62 -5.60
C SER A 347 2.46 -15.47 -6.32
N SER A 348 2.16 -16.39 -7.25
CA SER A 348 0.88 -16.47 -7.95
C SER A 348 -0.19 -17.20 -7.17
N SER A 349 0.12 -17.78 -6.00
CA SER A 349 -0.83 -18.56 -5.22
C SER A 349 -1.82 -17.67 -4.47
N ARG A 350 -3.10 -18.05 -4.49
CA ARG A 350 -4.18 -17.49 -3.66
C ARG A 350 -4.76 -18.64 -2.85
N ASP A 351 -5.04 -18.41 -1.56
CA ASP A 351 -5.53 -19.42 -0.61
C ASP A 351 -4.78 -20.77 -0.67
N TYR A 352 -3.46 -20.69 -0.82
CA TYR A 352 -2.53 -21.83 -0.84
C TYR A 352 -2.62 -22.72 -2.09
N CYS A 353 -3.43 -22.34 -3.07
CA CYS A 353 -3.67 -23.11 -4.30
C CYS A 353 -2.94 -22.54 -5.52
N GLU A 354 -2.64 -23.43 -6.46
CA GLU A 354 -2.17 -23.07 -7.81
C GLU A 354 -3.27 -22.34 -8.59
N GLU A 355 -2.90 -21.53 -9.58
CA GLU A 355 -3.85 -20.74 -10.38
C GLU A 355 -5.00 -21.60 -10.93
N GLY A 356 -6.23 -21.15 -10.67
CA GLY A 356 -7.46 -21.80 -11.13
C GLY A 356 -7.99 -22.92 -10.24
N TYR A 357 -7.23 -23.33 -9.22
CA TYR A 357 -7.67 -24.28 -8.21
C TYR A 357 -8.14 -23.57 -6.94
N VAL A 358 -9.17 -24.11 -6.29
CA VAL A 358 -9.83 -23.58 -5.09
C VAL A 358 -10.33 -24.72 -4.20
N GLY A 359 -10.85 -24.35 -3.02
CA GLY A 359 -11.50 -25.25 -2.09
C GLY A 359 -10.55 -26.17 -1.30
N PRO A 360 -11.10 -27.11 -0.51
CA PRO A 360 -10.31 -28.00 0.34
C PRO A 360 -9.28 -28.81 -0.46
N LEU A 361 -8.01 -28.70 -0.06
CA LEU A 361 -6.86 -29.35 -0.72
C LEU A 361 -6.66 -28.94 -2.18
N CYS A 362 -7.21 -27.79 -2.61
CA CYS A 362 -7.06 -27.28 -3.98
C CYS A 362 -7.55 -28.27 -5.06
N LYS A 363 -8.69 -28.93 -4.80
CA LYS A 363 -9.24 -29.99 -5.68
C LYS A 363 -10.33 -29.52 -6.62
N GLU A 364 -10.84 -28.32 -6.40
CA GLU A 364 -11.94 -27.75 -7.18
C GLU A 364 -11.41 -26.69 -8.13
N CYS A 365 -12.08 -26.50 -9.27
CA CYS A 365 -11.76 -25.40 -10.17
C CYS A 365 -12.64 -24.20 -9.83
N ASP A 366 -12.10 -22.99 -9.95
CA ASP A 366 -12.84 -21.77 -9.72
C ASP A 366 -13.84 -21.47 -10.85
N ASN A 367 -15.00 -22.13 -10.80
CA ASN A 367 -16.02 -21.97 -11.83
C ASN A 367 -16.75 -20.61 -11.74
N TYR A 368 -16.63 -19.91 -10.61
CA TYR A 368 -17.48 -18.75 -10.25
C TYR A 368 -16.70 -17.45 -9.99
N GLN A 369 -15.37 -17.42 -10.20
CA GLN A 369 -14.51 -16.27 -9.87
C GLN A 369 -14.55 -15.91 -8.38
N GLU A 370 -14.55 -16.90 -7.49
CA GLU A 370 -14.52 -16.65 -6.04
C GLU A 370 -13.15 -16.14 -5.57
N ILE A 371 -12.08 -16.69 -6.14
CA ILE A 371 -10.70 -16.42 -5.71
C ILE A 371 -9.89 -15.82 -6.88
N TRP A 372 -10.14 -16.26 -8.10
CA TRP A 372 -9.41 -15.87 -9.30
C TRP A 372 -10.23 -14.96 -10.20
N ASP A 373 -9.55 -14.07 -10.93
CA ASP A 373 -10.21 -13.04 -11.74
C ASP A 373 -10.83 -13.61 -13.06
N THR A 374 -10.70 -14.91 -13.30
CA THR A 374 -11.25 -15.60 -14.49
C THR A 374 -11.89 -16.94 -14.12
N ASN A 375 -12.91 -17.37 -14.86
CA ASN A 375 -13.51 -18.70 -14.67
C ASN A 375 -12.56 -19.81 -15.12
N PHE A 376 -12.43 -20.84 -14.29
CA PHE A 376 -11.74 -22.08 -14.60
C PHE A 376 -12.71 -23.26 -14.55
N GLY A 377 -12.60 -24.16 -15.52
CA GLY A 377 -13.40 -25.38 -15.61
C GLY A 377 -12.52 -26.61 -15.66
N ARG A 378 -13.06 -27.74 -15.19
CA ARG A 378 -12.32 -29.00 -15.19
C ARG A 378 -12.35 -29.66 -16.56
N GLN A 379 -11.18 -29.90 -17.15
CA GLN A 379 -11.07 -30.64 -18.40
C GLN A 379 -11.31 -32.14 -18.17
N ILE A 380 -12.25 -32.74 -18.92
CA ILE A 380 -12.69 -34.14 -18.73
C ILE A 380 -11.54 -35.16 -18.83
N VAL A 381 -10.63 -34.93 -19.79
CA VAL A 381 -9.56 -35.90 -20.12
C VAL A 381 -8.37 -35.81 -19.17
N THR A 382 -7.91 -34.60 -18.86
CA THR A 382 -6.70 -34.38 -18.06
C THR A 382 -7.00 -34.15 -16.58
N GLN A 383 -8.27 -33.94 -16.23
CA GLN A 383 -8.75 -33.57 -14.89
C GLN A 383 -8.15 -32.27 -14.34
N LYS A 384 -7.49 -31.47 -15.19
CA LYS A 384 -6.88 -30.18 -14.83
C LYS A 384 -7.88 -29.04 -14.95
N CYS A 385 -7.69 -28.00 -14.14
CA CYS A 385 -8.41 -26.74 -14.27
C CYS A 385 -7.82 -25.93 -15.44
N ILE A 386 -8.67 -25.56 -16.39
CA ILE A 386 -8.30 -24.73 -17.55
C ILE A 386 -9.21 -23.50 -17.60
N LYS A 387 -8.71 -22.40 -18.15
CA LYS A 387 -9.50 -21.18 -18.32
C LYS A 387 -10.69 -21.44 -19.24
N CYS A 388 -11.89 -21.06 -18.79
CA CYS A 388 -13.11 -21.16 -19.59
C CYS A 388 -13.10 -20.09 -20.68
N GLU A 389 -12.74 -20.46 -21.90
CA GLU A 389 -12.89 -19.58 -23.06
C GLU A 389 -14.37 -19.41 -23.41
N GLN A 390 -14.84 -18.16 -23.48
CA GLN A 390 -16.26 -17.81 -23.63
C GLN A 390 -16.91 -18.28 -24.95
N ASN A 391 -16.14 -18.77 -25.92
CA ASN A 391 -16.62 -19.07 -27.28
C ASN A 391 -17.48 -20.34 -27.41
N TYR A 392 -17.52 -21.22 -26.41
CA TYR A 392 -18.31 -22.46 -26.49
C TYR A 392 -19.78 -22.31 -26.05
N SER A 393 -20.14 -21.23 -25.34
CA SER A 393 -21.52 -21.07 -24.85
C SER A 393 -22.51 -20.75 -25.97
N PHE A 394 -22.11 -19.95 -26.95
CA PHE A 394 -22.98 -19.52 -28.05
C PHE A 394 -23.34 -20.67 -29.00
N VAL A 395 -22.37 -21.51 -29.37
CA VAL A 395 -22.62 -22.67 -30.24
C VAL A 395 -23.52 -23.69 -29.54
N ASN A 396 -23.28 -23.97 -28.26
CA ASN A 396 -24.13 -24.89 -27.49
C ASN A 396 -25.55 -24.33 -27.32
N PHE A 397 -25.70 -23.02 -27.10
CA PHE A 397 -27.01 -22.36 -27.04
C PHE A 397 -27.79 -22.49 -28.37
N LEU A 398 -27.11 -22.33 -29.51
CA LEU A 398 -27.73 -22.54 -30.83
C LEU A 398 -28.17 -24.00 -31.03
N ILE A 399 -27.39 -24.98 -30.56
CA ILE A 399 -27.77 -26.40 -30.62
C ILE A 399 -29.02 -26.67 -29.77
N TYR A 400 -29.10 -26.12 -28.55
CA TYR A 400 -30.29 -26.26 -27.71
C TYR A 400 -31.55 -25.66 -28.36
N ILE A 401 -31.44 -24.47 -28.96
CA ILE A 401 -32.55 -23.86 -29.71
C ILE A 401 -32.96 -24.75 -30.89
N ALA A 402 -32.01 -25.30 -31.64
CA ALA A 402 -32.31 -26.17 -32.78
C ALA A 402 -33.06 -27.44 -32.35
N VAL A 403 -32.68 -28.05 -31.22
CA VAL A 403 -33.38 -29.22 -30.64
C VAL A 403 -34.81 -28.86 -30.25
N ILE A 404 -35.02 -27.72 -29.56
CA ILE A 404 -36.37 -27.27 -29.16
C ILE A 404 -37.25 -27.03 -30.40
N ILE A 405 -36.71 -26.41 -31.45
CA ILE A 405 -37.44 -26.18 -32.70
C ILE A 405 -37.85 -27.51 -33.35
N LEU A 406 -36.94 -28.50 -33.37
CA LEU A 406 -37.22 -29.83 -33.91
C LEU A 406 -38.30 -30.56 -33.10
N GLU A 407 -38.28 -30.46 -31.77
CA GLU A 407 -39.32 -31.04 -30.91
C GLU A 407 -40.70 -30.41 -31.16
N VAL A 408 -40.76 -29.07 -31.22
CA VAL A 408 -42.01 -28.36 -31.52
C VAL A 408 -42.53 -28.70 -32.92
N TRP A 409 -41.64 -28.77 -33.91
CA TRP A 409 -41.99 -29.16 -35.27
C TRP A 409 -42.53 -30.59 -35.33
N PHE A 410 -41.90 -31.53 -34.62
CA PHE A 410 -42.35 -32.92 -34.55
C PHE A 410 -43.73 -33.05 -33.88
N ILE A 411 -43.97 -32.31 -32.80
CA ILE A 411 -45.28 -32.27 -32.12
C ILE A 411 -46.35 -31.72 -33.07
N TRP A 412 -46.06 -30.62 -33.77
CA TRP A 412 -47.00 -30.05 -34.74
C TRP A 412 -47.30 -31.00 -35.90
N PHE A 413 -46.26 -31.64 -36.46
CA PHE A 413 -46.40 -32.60 -37.55
C PHE A 413 -47.24 -33.82 -37.14
N SER A 414 -46.98 -34.37 -35.95
CA SER A 414 -47.72 -35.52 -35.42
C SER A 414 -49.19 -35.21 -35.16
N ILE A 415 -49.51 -34.04 -34.60
CA ILE A 415 -50.91 -33.59 -34.43
C ILE A 415 -51.61 -33.43 -35.78
N ARG A 416 -50.96 -32.80 -36.76
CA ARG A 416 -51.55 -32.61 -38.10
C ARG A 416 -51.82 -33.94 -38.80
N ASN A 417 -50.90 -34.90 -38.67
CA ASN A 417 -51.09 -36.22 -39.25
C ASN A 417 -52.25 -36.98 -38.58
N ALA A 418 -52.38 -36.87 -37.25
CA ALA A 418 -53.50 -37.46 -36.51
C ALA A 418 -54.86 -36.89 -36.93
N ILE A 419 -54.97 -35.57 -37.14
CA ILE A 419 -56.20 -34.92 -37.62
C ILE A 419 -56.55 -35.39 -39.05
N ASN A 420 -55.55 -35.48 -39.93
CA ASN A 420 -55.77 -35.96 -41.31
C ASN A 420 -56.23 -37.42 -41.35
N LEU A 421 -55.65 -38.29 -40.51
CA LEU A 421 -56.10 -39.68 -40.39
C LEU A 421 -57.52 -39.76 -39.81
N GLY A 422 -57.85 -38.94 -38.81
CA GLY A 422 -59.19 -38.87 -38.22
C GLY A 422 -60.27 -38.36 -39.19
N THR A 423 -59.95 -37.34 -39.99
CA THR A 423 -60.86 -36.82 -41.03
C THR A 423 -61.10 -37.85 -42.14
N ASN A 424 -60.06 -38.53 -42.63
CA ASN A 424 -60.23 -39.61 -43.61
C ASN A 424 -61.07 -40.78 -43.06
N LYS A 425 -60.90 -41.12 -41.78
CA LYS A 425 -61.69 -42.17 -41.13
C LYS A 425 -63.17 -41.77 -41.00
N THR A 426 -63.45 -40.55 -40.56
CA THR A 426 -64.84 -40.05 -40.47
C THR A 426 -65.51 -39.94 -41.83
N ILE A 427 -64.81 -39.46 -42.86
CA ILE A 427 -65.30 -39.48 -44.25
C ILE A 427 -65.62 -40.91 -44.70
N GLY A 428 -64.74 -41.87 -44.43
CA GLY A 428 -64.97 -43.29 -44.70
C GLY A 428 -66.19 -43.85 -43.97
N ASP A 429 -66.40 -43.47 -42.71
CA ASP A 429 -67.56 -43.88 -41.92
C ASP A 429 -68.87 -43.27 -42.47
N TYR A 430 -68.86 -42.01 -42.94
CA TYR A 430 -70.00 -41.40 -43.61
C TYR A 430 -70.32 -42.07 -44.95
N PHE A 431 -69.32 -42.37 -45.79
CA PHE A 431 -69.54 -43.12 -47.04
C PHE A 431 -70.08 -44.53 -46.80
N ARG A 432 -69.67 -45.17 -45.69
CA ARG A 432 -70.23 -46.45 -45.24
C ARG A 432 -71.69 -46.31 -44.81
N ALA A 433 -72.03 -45.28 -44.03
CA ALA A 433 -73.41 -45.00 -43.60
C ALA A 433 -74.35 -44.71 -44.78
N LEU A 434 -73.84 -44.04 -45.82
CA LEU A 434 -74.55 -43.80 -47.08
C LEU A 434 -74.61 -45.03 -48.00
N LYS A 435 -73.99 -46.16 -47.62
CA LYS A 435 -73.86 -47.41 -48.40
C LYS A 435 -73.22 -47.24 -49.79
N TRP A 436 -72.46 -46.18 -50.01
CA TRP A 436 -71.80 -45.90 -51.29
C TRP A 436 -70.48 -46.66 -51.46
N LEU A 437 -69.80 -47.02 -50.37
CA LEU A 437 -68.54 -47.78 -50.41
C LEU A 437 -68.44 -48.75 -49.21
N PRO A 438 -68.21 -50.06 -49.43
CA PRO A 438 -68.01 -51.03 -48.36
C PRO A 438 -66.55 -50.99 -47.88
N VAL A 439 -66.19 -49.94 -47.15
CA VAL A 439 -64.85 -49.83 -46.55
C VAL A 439 -64.80 -50.67 -45.26
N SER A 440 -63.88 -51.63 -45.12
CA SER A 440 -63.74 -52.43 -43.89
C SER A 440 -63.04 -51.63 -42.78
N ASN A 441 -63.28 -51.94 -41.50
CA ASN A 441 -62.55 -51.29 -40.39
C ASN A 441 -61.03 -51.49 -40.46
N SER A 442 -60.57 -52.50 -41.21
CA SER A 442 -59.18 -52.88 -41.39
C SER A 442 -58.43 -52.08 -42.46
N SER A 443 -59.12 -51.22 -43.25
CA SER A 443 -58.49 -50.47 -44.35
C SER A 443 -57.72 -49.23 -43.90
N PHE A 444 -57.89 -48.80 -42.64
CA PHE A 444 -57.14 -47.69 -42.05
C PHE A 444 -56.20 -48.27 -40.98
N PHE A 445 -55.08 -48.84 -41.42
CA PHE A 445 -54.03 -49.32 -40.53
C PHE A 445 -53.35 -48.11 -39.86
N ASP A 446 -53.87 -47.70 -38.70
CA ASP A 446 -53.22 -46.72 -37.83
C ASP A 446 -52.12 -47.44 -37.02
N ILE A 447 -50.89 -47.36 -37.50
CA ILE A 447 -49.70 -47.97 -36.88
C ILE A 447 -49.10 -47.03 -35.83
N THR A 448 -49.61 -45.79 -35.70
CA THR A 448 -49.10 -44.79 -34.75
C THR A 448 -49.18 -45.26 -33.30
N PRO A 449 -50.28 -45.89 -32.81
CA PRO A 449 -50.33 -46.46 -31.47
C PRO A 449 -49.26 -47.54 -31.23
N PHE A 450 -48.92 -48.33 -32.26
CA PHE A 450 -47.86 -49.34 -32.18
C PHE A 450 -46.48 -48.69 -32.04
N TYR A 451 -46.16 -47.69 -32.86
CA TYR A 451 -44.90 -46.95 -32.75
C TYR A 451 -44.77 -46.16 -31.44
N CYS A 452 -45.85 -45.51 -30.99
CA CYS A 452 -45.87 -44.84 -29.69
C CYS A 452 -45.60 -45.83 -28.55
N LYS A 453 -46.21 -47.02 -28.61
CA LYS A 453 -46.00 -48.07 -27.60
C LYS A 453 -44.56 -48.60 -27.64
N GLN A 454 -43.98 -48.77 -28.82
CA GLN A 454 -42.59 -49.18 -28.98
C GLN A 454 -41.61 -48.10 -28.48
N PHE A 455 -41.90 -46.82 -28.70
CA PHE A 455 -41.13 -45.70 -28.16
C PHE A 455 -41.22 -45.64 -26.62
N PHE A 456 -42.41 -45.79 -26.04
CA PHE A 456 -42.56 -45.85 -24.58
C PHE A 456 -41.85 -47.06 -23.98
N HIS A 457 -41.87 -48.21 -24.66
CA HIS A 457 -41.07 -49.36 -24.25
C HIS A 457 -39.57 -49.09 -24.34
N TYR A 458 -39.09 -48.41 -25.38
CA TYR A 458 -37.68 -48.01 -25.50
C TYR A 458 -37.24 -47.09 -24.35
N MET A 459 -38.01 -46.04 -24.05
CA MET A 459 -37.78 -45.13 -22.92
C MET A 459 -37.79 -45.87 -21.57
N ALA A 460 -38.73 -46.80 -21.38
CA ALA A 460 -38.80 -47.62 -20.18
C ALA A 460 -37.60 -48.56 -20.05
N ILE A 461 -37.15 -49.18 -21.13
CA ILE A 461 -35.95 -50.03 -21.15
C ILE A 461 -34.71 -49.19 -20.86
N GLN A 462 -34.59 -47.99 -21.43
CA GLN A 462 -33.48 -47.08 -21.16
C GLN A 462 -33.40 -46.66 -19.68
N LYS A 463 -34.54 -46.46 -19.01
CA LYS A 463 -34.62 -46.27 -17.55
C LYS A 463 -34.07 -47.49 -16.80
N TYR A 464 -34.42 -48.71 -17.22
CA TYR A 464 -33.92 -49.92 -16.56
C TYR A 464 -32.42 -50.15 -16.82
N VAL A 465 -31.93 -49.86 -18.02
CA VAL A 465 -30.49 -49.92 -18.35
C VAL A 465 -29.68 -48.94 -17.49
N GLN A 466 -30.22 -47.75 -17.21
CA GLN A 466 -29.58 -46.78 -16.30
C GLN A 466 -29.71 -47.16 -14.81
N SER A 467 -30.66 -48.01 -14.43
CA SER A 467 -30.78 -48.56 -13.08
C SER A 467 -29.90 -49.77 -12.81
N ILE A 468 -29.25 -50.34 -13.84
CA ILE A 468 -28.19 -51.33 -13.66
C ILE A 468 -26.96 -50.58 -13.16
N SER A 469 -26.78 -50.56 -11.84
CA SER A 469 -25.54 -50.15 -11.20
C SER A 469 -24.47 -51.20 -11.50
N VAL A 470 -23.77 -51.07 -12.63
CA VAL A 470 -22.44 -51.66 -12.72
C VAL A 470 -21.55 -50.81 -11.83
N SER A 471 -21.09 -51.36 -10.72
CA SER A 471 -20.12 -50.72 -9.83
C SER A 471 -18.80 -50.56 -10.57
N PHE A 472 -18.67 -49.47 -11.32
CA PHE A 472 -17.36 -48.92 -11.65
C PHE A 472 -16.88 -48.16 -10.42
N THR A 473 -15.68 -48.49 -9.99
CA THR A 473 -14.98 -47.86 -8.88
C THR A 473 -15.08 -46.34 -8.96
N ASP A 474 -15.74 -45.77 -7.95
CA ASP A 474 -15.71 -44.39 -7.47
C ASP A 474 -15.54 -43.29 -8.52
N THR A 475 -16.42 -43.22 -9.51
CA THR A 475 -16.63 -41.99 -10.29
C THR A 475 -18.04 -41.99 -10.89
N ILE A 476 -18.77 -40.89 -10.65
CA ILE A 476 -20.07 -40.51 -11.23
C ILE A 476 -21.31 -41.00 -10.46
N ASN A 477 -21.85 -40.12 -9.61
CA ASN A 477 -23.29 -40.07 -9.31
C ASN A 477 -23.83 -38.77 -9.90
N ILE A 478 -24.46 -38.86 -11.08
CA ILE A 478 -25.30 -37.77 -11.60
C ILE A 478 -26.74 -38.30 -11.58
N PRO A 479 -27.61 -37.82 -10.68
CA PRO A 479 -29.03 -38.12 -10.80
C PRO A 479 -29.59 -37.26 -11.93
N ILE A 480 -29.74 -37.83 -13.11
CA ILE A 480 -30.53 -37.24 -14.20
C ILE A 480 -32.00 -37.49 -13.87
N THR A 481 -32.63 -36.57 -13.14
CA THR A 481 -34.08 -36.58 -12.93
C THR A 481 -34.78 -36.02 -14.16
N ILE A 482 -35.14 -36.90 -15.09
CA ILE A 482 -35.94 -36.54 -16.26
C ILE A 482 -37.25 -37.35 -16.25
N PHE A 483 -38.34 -36.59 -16.07
CA PHE A 483 -39.76 -36.86 -16.28
C PHE A 483 -40.33 -38.24 -15.89
N SER A 484 -41.05 -38.28 -14.76
CA SER A 484 -42.05 -39.32 -14.49
C SER A 484 -43.37 -38.69 -14.06
N SER A 485 -44.43 -38.96 -14.83
CA SER A 485 -45.89 -38.78 -14.62
C SER A 485 -46.41 -37.64 -13.69
N PRO A 486 -47.44 -36.87 -14.11
CA PRO A 486 -48.02 -35.79 -13.29
C PRO A 486 -48.74 -36.22 -12.00
N ILE A 487 -48.84 -37.50 -11.66
CA ILE A 487 -49.78 -37.99 -10.63
C ILE A 487 -49.10 -38.38 -9.29
N MET A 488 -47.77 -38.39 -9.19
CA MET A 488 -47.08 -38.84 -7.97
C MET A 488 -46.45 -37.73 -7.10
N VAL A 489 -46.81 -36.45 -7.33
CA VAL A 489 -46.30 -35.31 -6.52
C VAL A 489 -47.15 -35.05 -5.27
N ILE A 490 -48.32 -35.68 -5.11
CA ILE A 490 -49.19 -35.51 -3.92
C ILE A 490 -49.07 -36.73 -3.00
N LYS A 491 -47.89 -36.96 -2.38
CA LYS A 491 -47.79 -37.79 -1.15
C LYS A 491 -46.41 -37.81 -0.48
N ILE A 492 -45.68 -36.70 -0.39
CA ILE A 492 -44.55 -36.59 0.55
C ILE A 492 -44.64 -35.28 1.32
N LYS A 493 -45.54 -35.29 2.32
CA LYS A 493 -45.40 -34.52 3.56
C LYS A 493 -45.78 -35.49 4.68
N LEU A 494 -44.99 -35.50 5.75
CA LEU A 494 -45.11 -36.31 6.98
C LEU A 494 -44.31 -37.63 7.02
N LYS A 495 -43.03 -37.55 7.36
CA LYS A 495 -42.55 -37.85 8.72
C LYS A 495 -41.02 -37.73 8.77
N TYR A 496 -40.56 -36.66 9.41
CA TYR A 496 -39.27 -36.65 10.06
C TYR A 496 -39.29 -37.61 11.25
N ASN A 497 -38.08 -38.09 11.59
CA ASN A 497 -37.59 -38.48 12.91
C ASN A 497 -37.51 -39.98 13.32
N TYR A 498 -36.24 -40.38 13.50
CA TYR A 498 -35.61 -41.04 14.67
C TYR A 498 -35.01 -42.46 14.52
N HIS A 499 -33.74 -42.51 14.97
CA HIS A 499 -32.97 -43.60 15.61
C HIS A 499 -32.22 -44.67 14.77
N ILE A 500 -30.90 -44.48 14.67
CA ILE A 500 -29.79 -45.18 15.36
C ILE A 500 -29.94 -46.68 15.73
N GLN A 501 -28.81 -47.40 15.56
CA GLN A 501 -28.40 -48.77 15.96
C GLN A 501 -28.80 -49.89 14.98
N ILE A 502 -27.88 -50.73 14.50
CA ILE A 502 -26.74 -51.40 15.19
C ILE A 502 -25.39 -51.08 14.57
#